data_AF-A0A5C7LZN4-F1
#
_entry.id   AF-A0A5C7LZN4-F1
#
_cell.length_a   1.000
_cell.length_b   1.000
_cell.length_c   1.000
_cell.angle_alpha   90.00
_cell.angle_beta   90.00
_cell.angle_gamma   90.00
#
_symmetry.space_group_name_H-M   'P 1'
#
loop_
_entity.id
_entity.type
_entity.pdbx_description
1 polymer ?
#
loop_
_entity_poly.entity_id
_entity_poly.type
_entity_poly.pdbx_seq_one_letter_code
_entity_poly.pdbx_strand_id
1 'polypeptide(L)'
;MRETLEVENTEQAATPETVAQPSEAVTPDVAEQSVETEATENQDAVTDEQKNQQAQKEEKEKTEKRARGVQKRMDELTRDKYAERQAREALEKQNAELLSILKGQSKPAATSESDGRPDPAKYVHGEADAQFIRDDAAWIAEQRTKSMLEQLRREQSEQTAKATQEQSERAVANAYMARQREIAKSIPDYDATMTEGAHEISVPNPVFDLIRRMPDGPLVAYHMVKNPALTEQFFSNPPELHGILLGQLSATLKGAAKISNAPPPSKPLQAKASSSSTPPEDTAAYFAWAEKHMR
;
A
#
# COMPACT_ATOMS: atom_id res chain seq x y z
N MET A 1 -23.61 -57.38 13.60
CA MET A 1 -24.97 -57.47 13.04
C MET A 1 -25.12 -56.34 12.05
N ARG A 2 -25.50 -56.69 10.82
CA ARG A 2 -25.69 -55.77 9.69
C ARG A 2 -27.06 -55.10 9.86
N GLU A 3 -27.15 -53.80 9.62
CA GLU A 3 -28.43 -53.17 9.28
C GLU A 3 -28.18 -52.06 8.25
N THR A 4 -28.44 -52.44 7.01
CA THR A 4 -28.64 -51.60 5.83
C THR A 4 -30.08 -51.14 5.82
N LEU A 5 -30.32 -49.86 5.54
CA LEU A 5 -31.60 -49.38 5.01
C LEU A 5 -31.32 -48.36 3.91
N GLU A 6 -31.31 -48.89 2.69
CA GLU A 6 -31.71 -48.21 1.46
C GLU A 6 -33.15 -47.70 1.61
N VAL A 7 -33.40 -46.46 1.18
CA VAL A 7 -34.67 -46.11 0.52
C VAL A 7 -34.34 -45.21 -0.69
N GLU A 8 -34.43 -45.86 -1.84
CA GLU A 8 -34.85 -45.41 -3.16
C GLU A 8 -35.18 -43.92 -3.41
N ASN A 9 -34.38 -43.40 -4.35
CA ASN A 9 -34.75 -42.64 -5.55
C ASN A 9 -36.15 -42.97 -6.14
N THR A 10 -36.90 -41.98 -6.64
CA THR A 10 -37.45 -41.91 -8.04
C THR A 10 -38.37 -40.70 -8.27
N GLU A 11 -38.01 -39.96 -9.32
CA GLU A 11 -38.72 -39.07 -10.26
C GLU A 11 -40.24 -38.75 -10.16
N GLN A 12 -40.56 -37.48 -10.46
CA GLN A 12 -41.44 -37.07 -11.61
C GLN A 12 -41.35 -35.54 -11.82
N ALA A 13 -40.76 -35.06 -12.92
CA ALA A 13 -41.39 -34.62 -14.19
C ALA A 13 -41.98 -33.17 -14.14
N ALA A 14 -41.34 -32.17 -14.77
CA ALA A 14 -41.60 -31.61 -16.12
C ALA A 14 -42.87 -30.72 -16.17
N THR A 15 -42.97 -29.48 -16.69
CA THR A 15 -42.23 -28.56 -17.59
C THR A 15 -42.98 -27.17 -17.54
N PRO A 16 -42.79 -26.16 -18.43
CA PRO A 16 -41.69 -25.18 -18.54
C PRO A 16 -42.18 -23.69 -18.62
N GLU A 17 -41.28 -22.78 -19.05
CA GLU A 17 -41.52 -21.46 -19.68
C GLU A 17 -41.82 -20.21 -18.79
N THR A 18 -40.84 -19.30 -18.66
CA THR A 18 -40.90 -17.96 -19.30
C THR A 18 -39.58 -17.22 -19.17
N VAL A 19 -39.18 -16.66 -20.31
CA VAL A 19 -37.98 -15.95 -20.73
C VAL A 19 -37.86 -14.55 -20.12
N ALA A 20 -36.64 -14.12 -19.76
CA ALA A 20 -36.15 -12.76 -20.01
C ALA A 20 -34.61 -12.70 -19.97
N GLN A 21 -34.04 -12.42 -21.14
CA GLN A 21 -32.62 -12.36 -21.50
C GLN A 21 -32.00 -10.97 -21.24
N PRO A 22 -30.66 -10.81 -21.39
CA PRO A 22 -29.85 -9.69 -20.90
C PRO A 22 -29.86 -8.48 -21.85
N SER A 23 -29.60 -7.28 -21.30
CA SER A 23 -29.41 -6.06 -22.11
C SER A 23 -27.92 -5.79 -22.30
N GLU A 24 -27.48 -6.01 -23.54
CA GLU A 24 -26.17 -5.70 -24.10
C GLU A 24 -26.12 -4.26 -24.63
N ALA A 25 -24.90 -3.76 -24.80
CA ALA A 25 -24.56 -2.42 -25.28
C ALA A 25 -25.03 -2.16 -26.73
N VAL A 26 -25.50 -0.94 -27.01
CA VAL A 26 -25.69 -0.45 -28.38
C VAL A 26 -25.34 1.04 -28.46
N THR A 27 -24.23 1.31 -29.15
CA THR A 27 -23.94 2.54 -29.91
C THR A 27 -24.98 2.75 -31.02
N PRO A 28 -25.37 3.99 -31.34
CA PRO A 28 -25.90 4.30 -32.65
C PRO A 28 -24.91 5.14 -33.46
N ASP A 29 -24.43 4.53 -34.53
CA ASP A 29 -23.88 5.18 -35.72
C ASP A 29 -24.99 5.24 -36.80
N VAL A 30 -24.79 6.15 -37.77
CA VAL A 30 -25.51 6.35 -39.04
C VAL A 30 -26.70 7.32 -39.04
N ALA A 31 -26.42 8.53 -39.53
CA ALA A 31 -27.22 9.17 -40.58
C ALA A 31 -26.33 10.13 -41.39
N GLU A 32 -25.85 9.64 -42.55
CA GLU A 32 -25.37 10.46 -43.65
C GLU A 32 -26.50 11.41 -44.11
N GLN A 33 -26.20 12.71 -44.14
CA GLN A 33 -26.95 13.64 -44.98
C GLN A 33 -25.98 14.56 -45.70
N SER A 34 -25.93 14.34 -47.00
CA SER A 34 -25.25 15.11 -48.03
C SER A 34 -25.76 16.55 -48.11
N VAL A 35 -24.84 17.50 -48.17
CA VAL A 35 -25.06 18.79 -48.85
C VAL A 35 -23.77 19.14 -49.61
N GLU A 36 -23.86 19.03 -50.92
CA GLU A 36 -22.95 19.62 -51.89
C GLU A 36 -23.40 21.06 -52.13
N THR A 37 -22.53 22.05 -51.97
CA THR A 37 -22.39 23.20 -52.89
C THR A 37 -21.26 24.14 -52.50
N GLU A 38 -20.55 24.54 -53.55
CA GLU A 38 -19.82 25.80 -53.75
C GLU A 38 -18.42 25.97 -53.16
N ALA A 39 -17.47 25.77 -54.08
CA ALA A 39 -16.23 26.51 -54.17
C ALA A 39 -16.45 28.02 -53.95
N THR A 40 -15.64 28.62 -53.09
CA THR A 40 -15.11 29.96 -53.31
C THR A 40 -13.65 29.94 -52.88
N GLU A 41 -12.81 29.78 -53.88
CA GLU A 41 -11.43 30.21 -53.90
C GLU A 41 -11.36 31.69 -53.51
N ASN A 42 -10.63 32.01 -52.45
CA ASN A 42 -10.10 33.35 -52.17
C ASN A 42 -8.87 33.20 -51.27
N GLN A 43 -7.74 32.87 -51.89
CA GLN A 43 -6.46 33.42 -51.44
C GLN A 43 -6.43 34.88 -51.90
N ASP A 44 -6.43 35.84 -50.97
CA ASP A 44 -5.24 36.66 -50.73
C ASP A 44 -5.49 37.79 -49.72
N ALA A 45 -4.39 38.19 -49.06
CA ALA A 45 -4.20 39.38 -48.26
C ALA A 45 -4.78 39.41 -46.83
N VAL A 46 -4.17 38.62 -45.92
CA VAL A 46 -4.04 39.05 -44.52
C VAL A 46 -3.21 40.32 -44.51
N THR A 47 -3.86 41.48 -44.35
CA THR A 47 -3.18 42.77 -44.25
C THR A 47 -2.31 42.80 -42.98
N ASP A 48 -1.17 43.50 -43.00
CA ASP A 48 -0.24 43.59 -41.85
C ASP A 48 -0.94 44.00 -40.53
N GLU A 49 -2.06 44.73 -40.61
CA GLU A 49 -2.92 45.07 -39.48
C GLU A 49 -3.63 43.87 -38.82
N GLN A 50 -4.07 42.87 -39.58
CA GLN A 50 -4.70 41.67 -39.01
C GLN A 50 -3.66 40.77 -38.34
N LYS A 51 -2.46 40.66 -38.92
CA LYS A 51 -1.34 39.93 -38.32
C LYS A 51 -0.85 40.59 -37.02
N ASN A 52 -0.82 41.92 -36.97
CA ASN A 52 -0.48 42.67 -35.77
C ASN A 52 -1.57 42.54 -34.67
N GLN A 53 -2.86 42.59 -35.03
CA GLN A 53 -3.95 42.36 -34.06
C GLN A 53 -3.97 40.93 -33.50
N GLN A 54 -3.62 39.93 -34.32
CA GLN A 54 -3.52 38.54 -33.89
C GLN A 54 -2.30 38.30 -32.99
N ALA A 55 -1.15 38.91 -33.31
CA ALA A 55 0.03 38.93 -32.45
C ALA A 55 -0.24 39.58 -31.08
N GLN A 56 -0.97 40.70 -31.05
CA GLN A 56 -1.35 41.37 -29.80
C GLN A 56 -2.34 40.55 -28.96
N LYS A 57 -3.27 39.80 -29.58
CA LYS A 57 -4.17 38.88 -28.88
C LYS A 57 -3.40 37.70 -28.28
N GLU A 58 -2.47 37.10 -29.03
CA GLU A 58 -1.62 36.03 -28.52
C GLU A 58 -0.69 36.47 -27.39
N GLU A 59 -0.17 37.70 -27.44
CA GLU A 59 0.70 38.24 -26.40
C GLU A 59 -0.06 38.55 -25.10
N LYS A 60 -1.31 39.05 -25.21
CA LYS A 60 -2.22 39.20 -24.07
C LYS A 60 -2.58 37.86 -23.45
N GLU A 61 -2.92 36.85 -24.26
CA GLU A 61 -3.24 35.51 -23.78
C GLU A 61 -2.04 34.83 -23.10
N LYS A 62 -0.82 35.01 -23.63
CA LYS A 62 0.42 34.52 -22.99
C LYS A 62 0.67 35.20 -21.65
N THR A 63 0.41 36.51 -21.54
CA THR A 63 0.55 37.26 -20.29
C THR A 63 -0.47 36.82 -19.24
N GLU A 64 -1.72 36.61 -19.63
CA GLU A 64 -2.77 36.08 -18.75
C GLU A 64 -2.49 34.66 -18.27
N LYS A 65 -2.01 33.77 -19.16
CA LYS A 65 -1.58 32.42 -18.80
C LYS A 65 -0.41 32.44 -17.80
N ARG A 66 0.56 33.34 -17.98
CA ARG A 66 1.67 33.55 -17.03
C ARG A 66 1.16 34.07 -15.67
N ALA A 67 0.24 35.03 -15.66
CA ALA A 67 -0.37 35.56 -14.44
C ALA A 67 -1.14 34.48 -13.67
N ARG A 68 -1.96 33.67 -14.36
CA ARG A 68 -2.65 32.50 -13.78
C ARG A 68 -1.67 31.47 -13.21
N GLY A 69 -0.54 31.24 -13.88
CA GLY A 69 0.52 30.34 -13.39
C GLY A 69 1.27 30.87 -12.15
N VAL A 70 1.38 32.19 -11.97
CA VAL A 70 1.91 32.79 -10.74
C VAL A 70 0.90 32.70 -9.61
N GLN A 71 -0.38 33.01 -9.88
CA GLN A 71 -1.44 32.93 -8.88
C GLN A 71 -1.64 31.51 -8.37
N LYS A 72 -1.65 30.52 -9.26
CA LYS A 72 -1.71 29.09 -8.87
C LYS A 72 -0.58 28.70 -7.91
N ARG A 73 0.65 29.17 -8.18
CA ARG A 73 1.80 28.91 -7.29
C ARG A 73 1.68 29.61 -5.94
N MET A 74 1.10 30.81 -5.90
CA MET A 74 0.81 31.51 -4.64
C MET A 74 -0.30 30.81 -3.85
N ASP A 75 -1.33 30.31 -4.53
CA ASP A 75 -2.41 29.54 -3.92
C ASP A 75 -1.90 28.21 -3.37
N GLU A 76 -1.02 27.51 -4.11
CA GLU A 76 -0.32 26.29 -3.67
C GLU A 76 0.59 26.55 -2.46
N LEU A 77 1.44 27.58 -2.51
CA LEU A 77 2.28 27.97 -1.37
C LEU A 77 1.47 28.33 -0.12
N THR A 78 0.35 29.02 -0.33
CA THR A 78 -0.57 29.38 0.73
C THR A 78 -1.22 28.12 1.31
N ARG A 79 -1.65 27.19 0.46
CA ARG A 79 -2.23 25.91 0.86
C ARG A 79 -1.25 25.08 1.67
N ASP A 80 -0.01 24.97 1.24
CA ASP A 80 1.05 24.20 1.92
C ASP A 80 1.35 24.80 3.31
N LYS A 81 1.46 26.13 3.40
CA LYS A 81 1.69 26.81 4.68
C LYS A 81 0.54 26.59 5.67
N TYR A 82 -0.71 26.63 5.20
CA TYR A 82 -1.86 26.34 6.05
C TYR A 82 -1.95 24.85 6.43
N ALA A 83 -1.61 23.94 5.52
CA ALA A 83 -1.55 22.52 5.80
C ALA A 83 -0.47 22.19 6.85
N GLU A 84 0.72 22.80 6.75
CA GLU A 84 1.79 22.62 7.73
C GLU A 84 1.37 23.19 9.10
N ARG A 85 0.74 24.37 9.13
CA ARG A 85 0.22 24.95 10.37
C ARG A 85 -0.82 24.04 11.03
N GLN A 86 -1.75 23.51 10.24
CA GLN A 86 -2.78 22.58 10.75
C GLN A 86 -2.15 21.28 11.27
N ALA A 87 -1.15 20.73 10.57
CA ALA A 87 -0.44 19.55 11.02
C ALA A 87 0.31 19.80 12.35
N ARG A 88 0.95 20.97 12.51
CA ARG A 88 1.59 21.36 13.78
C ARG A 88 0.58 21.52 14.90
N GLU A 89 -0.53 22.21 14.66
CA GLU A 89 -1.57 22.40 15.68
C GLU A 89 -2.20 21.06 16.09
N ALA A 90 -2.40 20.13 15.14
CA ALA A 90 -2.88 18.79 15.44
C ALA A 90 -1.89 18.00 16.31
N LEU A 91 -0.59 18.04 15.98
CA LEU A 91 0.46 17.42 16.78
C LEU A 91 0.59 18.03 18.17
N GLU A 92 0.47 19.37 18.28
CA GLU A 92 0.48 20.07 19.57
C GLU A 92 -0.71 19.66 20.44
N LYS A 93 -1.92 19.54 19.85
CA LYS A 93 -3.10 19.04 20.57
C LYS A 93 -2.93 17.60 21.04
N GLN A 94 -2.42 16.72 20.18
CA GLN A 94 -2.15 15.33 20.55
C GLN A 94 -1.10 15.24 21.67
N ASN A 95 -0.03 16.01 21.59
CA ASN A 95 0.98 16.07 22.64
C ASN A 95 0.42 16.64 23.94
N ALA A 96 -0.41 17.69 23.89
CA ALA A 96 -1.06 18.25 25.06
C ALA A 96 -2.02 17.24 25.72
N GLU A 97 -2.77 16.48 24.92
CA GLU A 97 -3.65 15.41 25.40
C GLU A 97 -2.84 14.30 26.08
N LEU A 98 -1.78 13.80 25.44
CA LEU A 98 -0.90 12.78 26.03
C LEU A 98 -0.25 13.27 27.33
N LEU A 99 0.23 14.52 27.37
CA LEU A 99 0.77 15.12 28.59
C LEU A 99 -0.29 15.29 29.68
N SER A 100 -1.54 15.59 29.31
CA SER A 100 -2.64 15.69 30.27
C SER A 100 -3.00 14.34 30.89
N ILE A 101 -2.99 13.27 30.08
CA ILE A 101 -3.22 11.89 30.54
C ILE A 101 -2.10 11.46 31.47
N LEU A 102 -0.84 11.71 31.10
CA LEU A 102 0.33 11.37 31.91
C LEU A 102 0.38 12.16 33.23
N LYS A 103 -0.02 13.45 33.20
CA LYS A 103 -0.14 14.29 34.40
C LYS A 103 -1.31 13.86 35.28
N GLY A 104 -2.42 13.41 34.68
CA GLY A 104 -3.56 12.83 35.40
C GLY A 104 -3.20 11.51 36.10
N GLN A 105 -2.31 10.73 35.51
CA GLN A 105 -1.82 9.46 36.08
C GLN A 105 -0.76 9.63 37.18
N SER A 106 -0.13 10.81 37.31
CA SER A 106 1.00 11.03 38.23
C SER A 106 0.65 11.77 39.53
N LYS A 107 -0.64 11.98 39.82
CA LYS A 107 -1.05 12.45 41.15
C LYS A 107 -1.27 11.24 42.07
N PRO A 108 -0.40 10.97 43.07
CA PRO A 108 -0.73 10.01 44.10
C PRO A 108 -1.97 10.53 44.83
N ALA A 109 -3.10 9.85 44.66
CA ALA A 109 -4.33 10.10 45.39
C ALA A 109 -4.11 9.70 46.85
N ALA A 110 -3.59 10.63 47.64
CA ALA A 110 -3.60 10.59 49.09
C ALA A 110 -4.53 11.70 49.59
N THR A 111 -5.82 11.56 49.27
CA THR A 111 -6.90 12.11 50.08
C THR A 111 -8.06 11.15 49.92
N SER A 112 -8.46 10.53 51.03
CA SER A 112 -9.67 9.73 51.13
C SER A 112 -10.89 10.65 50.96
N GLU A 113 -11.19 11.04 49.72
CA GLU A 113 -12.56 11.42 49.39
C GLU A 113 -13.38 10.15 49.51
N SER A 114 -14.34 10.14 50.45
CA SER A 114 -15.32 9.07 50.61
C SER A 114 -15.79 8.61 49.23
N ASP A 115 -15.77 7.29 48.96
CA ASP A 115 -16.12 6.63 47.68
C ASP A 115 -17.60 6.85 47.23
N GLY A 116 -18.21 7.99 47.58
CA GLY A 116 -19.64 8.26 47.51
C GLY A 116 -20.44 7.47 48.54
N ARG A 117 -19.78 6.70 49.41
CA ARG A 117 -20.46 5.93 50.45
C ARG A 117 -21.13 6.91 51.44
N PRO A 118 -22.40 6.68 51.80
CA PRO A 118 -23.07 7.46 52.84
C PRO A 118 -22.24 7.47 54.13
N ASP A 119 -22.15 8.64 54.77
CA ASP A 119 -21.40 8.84 56.00
C ASP A 119 -22.38 8.80 57.18
N PRO A 120 -22.25 7.86 58.14
CA PRO A 120 -23.18 7.73 59.26
C PRO A 120 -23.26 9.01 60.11
N ALA A 121 -22.19 9.83 60.18
CA ALA A 121 -22.21 11.07 60.94
C ALA A 121 -23.21 12.13 60.42
N LYS A 122 -23.74 11.95 59.20
CA LYS A 122 -24.74 12.85 58.58
C LYS A 122 -26.18 12.49 58.94
N TYR A 123 -26.40 11.41 59.69
CA TYR A 123 -27.72 10.87 60.01
C TYR A 123 -28.04 11.02 61.50
N VAL A 124 -29.32 11.22 61.84
CA VAL A 124 -29.76 11.58 63.21
C VAL A 124 -29.42 10.48 64.22
N HIS A 125 -29.51 9.23 63.79
CA HIS A 125 -29.20 8.05 64.61
C HIS A 125 -27.91 7.35 64.18
N GLY A 126 -27.04 8.05 63.45
CA GLY A 126 -25.80 7.46 62.98
C GLY A 126 -26.04 6.23 62.09
N GLU A 127 -25.33 5.14 62.41
CA GLU A 127 -25.43 3.85 61.73
C GLU A 127 -26.78 3.13 61.93
N ALA A 128 -27.53 3.48 62.98
CA ALA A 128 -28.83 2.88 63.28
C ALA A 128 -30.00 3.61 62.61
N ASP A 129 -29.74 4.69 61.86
CA ASP A 129 -30.76 5.43 61.13
C ASP A 129 -31.28 4.58 59.95
N ALA A 130 -32.60 4.46 59.84
CA ALA A 130 -33.23 3.74 58.74
C ALA A 130 -32.91 4.36 57.37
N GLN A 131 -32.64 5.66 57.31
CA GLN A 131 -32.22 6.33 56.07
C GLN A 131 -30.78 5.96 55.69
N PHE A 132 -29.85 5.96 56.66
CA PHE A 132 -28.46 5.54 56.43
C PHE A 132 -28.39 4.11 55.87
N ILE A 133 -29.12 3.17 56.49
CA ILE A 133 -29.13 1.77 56.08
C ILE A 133 -29.63 1.62 54.62
N ARG A 134 -30.64 2.40 54.21
CA ARG A 134 -31.17 2.37 52.85
C ARG A 134 -30.18 2.93 51.84
N ASP A 135 -29.59 4.08 52.15
CA ASP A 135 -28.63 4.73 51.26
C ASP A 135 -27.35 3.88 51.13
N ASP A 136 -26.86 3.28 52.22
CA ASP A 136 -25.69 2.40 52.21
C ASP A 136 -25.98 1.13 51.40
N ALA A 137 -27.17 0.54 51.58
CA ALA A 137 -27.60 -0.60 50.78
C ALA A 137 -27.72 -0.26 49.29
N ALA A 138 -28.25 0.92 48.94
CA ALA A 138 -28.33 1.40 47.56
C ALA A 138 -26.93 1.60 46.96
N TRP A 139 -26.01 2.22 47.70
CA TRP A 139 -24.63 2.38 47.26
C TRP A 139 -23.91 1.05 47.07
N ILE A 140 -24.05 0.09 48.01
CA ILE A 140 -23.49 -1.27 47.87
C ILE A 140 -24.06 -1.96 46.63
N ALA A 141 -25.36 -1.82 46.37
CA ALA A 141 -26.00 -2.38 45.19
C ALA A 141 -25.43 -1.76 43.90
N GLU A 142 -25.32 -0.44 43.83
CA GLU A 142 -24.72 0.27 42.69
C GLU A 142 -23.26 -0.13 42.46
N GLN A 143 -22.45 -0.25 43.52
CA GLN A 143 -21.06 -0.67 43.41
C GLN A 143 -20.95 -2.09 42.85
N ARG A 144 -21.80 -3.01 43.31
CA ARG A 144 -21.87 -4.36 42.74
C ARG A 144 -22.28 -4.33 41.28
N THR A 145 -23.32 -3.56 40.91
CA THR A 145 -23.76 -3.43 39.51
C THR A 145 -22.66 -2.82 38.63
N LYS A 146 -21.95 -1.77 39.09
CA LYS A 146 -20.82 -1.17 38.38
C LYS A 146 -19.70 -2.19 38.16
N SER A 147 -19.31 -2.90 39.21
CA SER A 147 -18.27 -3.94 39.11
C SER A 147 -18.64 -5.06 38.12
N MET A 148 -19.91 -5.51 38.13
CA MET A 148 -20.41 -6.51 37.20
C MET A 148 -20.43 -5.98 35.75
N LEU A 149 -20.85 -4.73 35.53
CA LEU A 149 -20.88 -4.13 34.21
C LEU A 149 -19.47 -3.92 33.64
N GLU A 150 -18.51 -3.53 34.49
CA GLU A 150 -17.10 -3.44 34.11
C GLU A 150 -16.52 -4.80 33.74
N GLN A 151 -16.82 -5.85 34.50
CA GLN A 151 -16.42 -7.22 34.17
C GLN A 151 -16.99 -7.65 32.82
N LEU A 152 -18.30 -7.46 32.60
CA LEU A 152 -18.94 -7.79 31.33
C LEU A 152 -18.33 -7.01 30.16
N ARG A 153 -18.02 -5.72 30.35
CA ARG A 153 -17.37 -4.90 29.33
C ARG A 153 -15.97 -5.40 29.01
N ARG A 154 -15.18 -5.79 30.02
CA ARG A 154 -13.86 -6.37 29.83
C ARG A 154 -13.95 -7.68 29.06
N GLU A 155 -14.82 -8.59 29.49
CA GLU A 155 -15.04 -9.87 28.81
C GLU A 155 -15.48 -9.68 27.35
N GLN A 156 -16.42 -8.78 27.07
CA GLN A 156 -16.81 -8.46 25.69
C GLN A 156 -15.65 -7.87 24.89
N SER A 157 -14.85 -6.98 25.47
CA SER A 157 -13.69 -6.40 24.78
C SER A 157 -12.62 -7.45 24.46
N GLU A 158 -12.39 -8.40 25.38
CA GLU A 158 -11.44 -9.49 25.16
C GLU A 158 -11.95 -10.48 24.13
N GLN A 159 -13.24 -10.83 24.15
CA GLN A 159 -13.86 -11.71 23.15
C GLN A 159 -13.85 -11.07 21.76
N THR A 160 -14.19 -9.79 21.64
CA THR A 160 -14.17 -9.07 20.36
C THR A 160 -12.74 -8.90 19.82
N ALA A 161 -11.77 -8.62 20.69
CA ALA A 161 -10.36 -8.57 20.32
C ALA A 161 -9.85 -9.93 19.80
N LYS A 162 -10.16 -11.03 20.52
CA LYS A 162 -9.81 -12.39 20.09
C LYS A 162 -10.48 -12.77 18.77
N ALA A 163 -11.78 -12.52 18.62
CA ALA A 163 -12.51 -12.81 17.39
C ALA A 163 -11.95 -12.02 16.18
N THR A 164 -11.62 -10.74 16.39
CA THR A 164 -11.01 -9.89 15.35
C THR A 164 -9.63 -10.40 14.96
N GLN A 165 -8.82 -10.79 15.95
CA GLN A 165 -7.50 -11.37 15.71
C GLN A 165 -7.60 -12.67 14.91
N GLU A 166 -8.44 -13.61 15.33
CA GLU A 166 -8.66 -14.88 14.63
C GLU A 166 -9.17 -14.66 13.20
N GLN A 167 -10.09 -13.72 12.99
CA GLN A 167 -10.58 -13.38 11.66
C GLN A 167 -9.45 -12.81 10.78
N SER A 168 -8.60 -11.94 11.35
CA SER A 168 -7.46 -11.38 10.63
C SER A 168 -6.43 -12.45 10.24
N GLU A 169 -6.15 -13.40 11.14
CA GLU A 169 -5.22 -14.50 10.90
C GLU A 169 -5.76 -15.44 9.82
N ARG A 170 -7.06 -15.78 9.87
CA ARG A 170 -7.74 -16.56 8.82
C ARG A 170 -7.71 -15.85 7.48
N ALA A 171 -7.92 -14.53 7.45
CA ALA A 171 -7.87 -13.74 6.22
C ALA A 171 -6.45 -13.75 5.62
N VAL A 172 -5.41 -13.57 6.44
CA VAL A 172 -4.01 -13.65 6.00
C VAL A 172 -3.68 -15.04 5.46
N ALA A 173 -4.08 -16.10 6.17
CA ALA A 173 -3.85 -17.48 5.72
C ALA A 173 -4.54 -17.79 4.39
N ASN A 174 -5.81 -17.42 4.24
CA ASN A 174 -6.56 -17.61 3.01
C ASN A 174 -5.96 -16.82 1.84
N ALA A 175 -5.58 -15.56 2.08
CA ALA A 175 -4.95 -14.73 1.06
C ALA A 175 -3.59 -15.28 0.64
N TYR A 176 -2.79 -15.79 1.59
CA TYR A 176 -1.52 -16.43 1.30
C TYR A 176 -1.70 -17.70 0.46
N MET A 177 -2.63 -18.58 0.83
CA MET A 177 -2.94 -19.80 0.06
C MET A 177 -3.42 -19.48 -1.37
N ALA A 178 -4.24 -18.45 -1.54
CA ALA A 178 -4.66 -17.99 -2.86
C ALA A 178 -3.45 -17.54 -3.71
N ARG A 179 -2.56 -16.73 -3.12
CA ARG A 179 -1.33 -16.29 -3.79
C ARG A 179 -0.38 -17.45 -4.13
N GLN A 180 -0.25 -18.43 -3.23
CA GLN A 180 0.57 -19.63 -3.50
C GLN A 180 0.06 -20.38 -4.73
N ARG A 181 -1.26 -20.58 -4.86
CA ARG A 181 -1.85 -21.24 -6.03
C ARG A 181 -1.61 -20.47 -7.32
N GLU A 182 -1.67 -19.14 -7.29
CA GLU A 182 -1.37 -18.31 -8.46
C GLU A 182 0.10 -18.41 -8.87
N ILE A 183 1.02 -18.39 -7.90
CA ILE A 183 2.46 -18.55 -8.18
C ILE A 183 2.77 -19.96 -8.68
N ALA A 184 2.19 -21.00 -8.09
CA ALA A 184 2.38 -22.39 -8.50
C ALA A 184 1.95 -22.63 -9.96
N LYS A 185 0.90 -21.94 -10.45
CA LYS A 185 0.53 -21.97 -11.87
C LYS A 185 1.59 -21.35 -12.79
N SER A 186 2.31 -20.34 -12.30
CA SER A 186 3.31 -19.60 -13.08
C SER A 186 4.72 -20.20 -13.02
N ILE A 187 5.03 -20.94 -11.96
CA ILE A 187 6.35 -21.54 -11.69
C ILE A 187 6.17 -23.07 -11.60
N PRO A 188 6.50 -23.83 -12.66
CA PRO A 188 6.24 -25.28 -12.72
C PRO A 188 6.94 -26.12 -11.65
N ASP A 189 8.11 -25.67 -11.16
CA ASP A 189 8.91 -26.33 -10.14
C ASP A 189 8.56 -25.88 -8.71
N TYR A 190 7.59 -24.99 -8.53
CA TYR A 190 7.29 -24.38 -7.24
C TYR A 190 6.89 -25.42 -6.17
N ASP A 191 5.94 -26.31 -6.48
CA ASP A 191 5.44 -27.27 -5.48
C ASP A 191 6.51 -28.30 -5.10
N ALA A 192 7.31 -28.75 -6.08
CA ALA A 192 8.41 -29.69 -5.85
C ALA A 192 9.50 -29.06 -4.98
N THR A 193 10.00 -27.88 -5.37
CA THR A 193 11.05 -27.17 -4.62
C THR A 193 10.61 -26.79 -3.21
N MET A 194 9.36 -26.36 -3.03
CA MET A 194 8.82 -26.06 -1.71
C MET A 194 8.70 -27.30 -0.83
N THR A 195 8.28 -28.43 -1.39
CA THR A 195 8.14 -29.69 -0.61
C THR A 195 9.50 -30.22 -0.17
N GLU A 196 10.48 -30.19 -1.08
CA GLU A 196 11.85 -30.66 -0.81
C GLU A 196 12.59 -29.72 0.14
N GLY A 197 12.57 -28.42 -0.16
CA GLY A 197 13.37 -27.43 0.58
C GLY A 197 12.72 -26.86 1.84
N ALA A 198 11.42 -27.09 2.09
CA ALA A 198 10.79 -26.70 3.35
C ALA A 198 11.41 -27.41 4.57
N HIS A 199 12.06 -28.56 4.38
CA HIS A 199 12.76 -29.29 5.43
C HIS A 199 14.18 -28.76 5.67
N GLU A 200 14.78 -28.15 4.66
CA GLU A 200 16.18 -27.69 4.68
C GLU A 200 16.30 -26.30 5.32
N ILE A 201 15.27 -25.47 5.21
CA ILE A 201 15.28 -24.10 5.73
C ILE A 201 14.25 -23.94 6.85
N SER A 202 14.76 -23.83 8.07
CA SER A 202 13.96 -23.47 9.25
C SER A 202 13.80 -21.95 9.32
N VAL A 203 12.69 -21.44 8.80
CA VAL A 203 12.31 -20.03 8.94
C VAL A 203 11.67 -19.82 10.33
N PRO A 204 12.19 -18.93 11.19
CA PRO A 204 11.55 -18.61 12.46
C PRO A 204 10.12 -18.09 12.26
N ASN A 205 9.20 -18.51 13.13
CA ASN A 205 7.77 -18.16 13.05
C ASN A 205 7.49 -16.66 12.80
N PRO A 206 8.15 -15.69 13.49
CA PRO A 206 7.88 -14.27 13.25
C PRO A 206 8.20 -13.81 11.82
N VAL A 207 9.24 -14.37 11.20
CA VAL A 207 9.63 -14.05 9.82
C VAL A 207 8.64 -14.69 8.85
N PHE A 208 8.20 -15.92 9.13
CA PHE A 208 7.19 -16.56 8.31
C PHE A 208 5.85 -15.82 8.33
N ASP A 209 5.45 -15.26 9.47
CA ASP A 209 4.26 -14.41 9.58
C ASP A 209 4.36 -13.13 8.75
N LEU A 210 5.54 -12.51 8.70
CA LEU A 210 5.81 -11.39 7.80
C LEU A 210 5.65 -11.82 6.33
N ILE A 211 6.26 -12.94 5.95
CA ILE A 211 6.14 -13.51 4.60
C ILE A 211 4.67 -13.77 4.23
N ARG A 212 3.87 -14.36 5.13
CA ARG A 212 2.44 -14.61 4.88
C ARG A 212 1.65 -13.33 4.60
N ARG A 213 1.97 -12.24 5.30
CA ARG A 213 1.30 -10.94 5.18
C ARG A 213 1.69 -10.17 3.91
N MET A 214 2.86 -10.45 3.34
CA MET A 214 3.33 -9.75 2.14
C MET A 214 2.56 -10.14 0.86
N PRO A 215 2.37 -9.20 -0.09
CA PRO A 215 1.77 -9.50 -1.39
C PRO A 215 2.54 -10.52 -2.23
N ASP A 216 3.88 -10.56 -2.13
CA ASP A 216 4.72 -11.51 -2.88
C ASP A 216 5.33 -12.58 -1.98
N GLY A 217 4.71 -12.82 -0.82
CA GLY A 217 5.18 -13.78 0.18
C GLY A 217 5.59 -15.15 -0.40
N PRO A 218 4.74 -15.81 -1.19
CA PRO A 218 5.08 -17.10 -1.80
C PRO A 218 6.34 -17.08 -2.67
N LEU A 219 6.55 -15.99 -3.44
CA LEU A 219 7.71 -15.84 -4.30
C LEU A 219 8.98 -15.62 -3.49
N VAL A 220 8.88 -14.80 -2.43
CA VAL A 220 9.98 -14.59 -1.48
C VAL A 220 10.36 -15.91 -0.81
N ALA A 221 9.38 -16.67 -0.33
CA ALA A 221 9.61 -17.98 0.27
C ALA A 221 10.30 -18.94 -0.73
N TYR A 222 9.86 -18.96 -1.99
CA TYR A 222 10.47 -19.79 -3.04
C TYR A 222 11.94 -19.41 -3.25
N HIS A 223 12.24 -18.11 -3.30
CA HIS A 223 13.60 -17.62 -3.46
C HIS A 223 14.49 -17.95 -2.26
N MET A 224 13.96 -17.90 -1.04
CA MET A 224 14.67 -18.32 0.17
C MET A 224 15.01 -19.80 0.12
N VAL A 225 14.05 -20.64 -0.32
CA VAL A 225 14.24 -22.07 -0.51
C VAL A 225 15.33 -22.38 -1.54
N LYS A 226 15.29 -21.70 -2.68
CA LYS A 226 16.26 -21.89 -3.77
C LYS A 226 17.67 -21.40 -3.43
N ASN A 227 17.81 -20.51 -2.46
CA ASN A 227 19.08 -19.87 -2.10
C ASN A 227 19.33 -19.96 -0.58
N PRO A 228 19.71 -21.15 -0.06
CA PRO A 228 19.94 -21.35 1.37
C PRO A 228 21.02 -20.42 1.94
N ALA A 229 22.10 -20.16 1.18
CA ALA A 229 23.17 -19.26 1.61
C ALA A 229 22.69 -17.80 1.82
N LEU A 230 21.76 -17.32 1.00
CA LEU A 230 21.16 -15.99 1.19
C LEU A 230 20.22 -15.97 2.40
N THR A 231 19.55 -17.08 2.65
CA THR A 231 18.67 -17.24 3.80
C THR A 231 19.45 -17.28 5.12
N GLU A 232 20.61 -17.94 5.17
CA GLU A 232 21.51 -17.89 6.33
C GLU A 232 22.05 -16.47 6.59
N GLN A 233 22.45 -15.76 5.53
CA GLN A 233 22.86 -14.36 5.66
C GLN A 233 21.72 -13.49 6.14
N PHE A 234 20.50 -13.72 5.65
CA PHE A 234 19.30 -13.02 6.11
C PHE A 234 19.12 -13.18 7.62
N PHE A 235 19.17 -14.42 8.14
CA PHE A 235 19.01 -14.71 9.57
C PHE A 235 20.20 -14.33 10.44
N SER A 236 21.35 -14.05 9.84
CA SER A 236 22.49 -13.48 10.56
C SER A 236 22.28 -12.01 10.91
N ASN A 237 21.28 -11.35 10.32
CA ASN A 237 20.94 -9.97 10.64
C ASN A 237 20.06 -9.89 11.91
N PRO A 238 20.03 -8.72 12.57
CA PRO A 238 19.11 -8.47 13.68
C PRO A 238 17.63 -8.63 13.28
N PRO A 239 16.77 -9.20 14.17
CA PRO A 239 15.36 -9.44 13.88
C PRO A 239 14.56 -8.21 13.45
N GLU A 240 14.95 -7.03 13.93
CA GLU A 240 14.30 -5.75 13.62
C GLU A 240 14.46 -5.38 12.14
N LEU A 241 15.53 -5.86 11.49
CA LEU A 241 15.81 -5.58 10.08
C LEU A 241 15.12 -6.55 9.13
N HIS A 242 14.65 -7.71 9.61
CA HIS A 242 14.04 -8.74 8.77
C HIS A 242 12.86 -8.21 7.93
N GLY A 243 12.04 -7.32 8.48
CA GLY A 243 10.93 -6.72 7.72
C GLY A 243 11.41 -5.84 6.56
N ILE A 244 12.47 -5.05 6.77
CA ILE A 244 13.06 -4.18 5.75
C ILE A 244 13.73 -5.01 4.67
N LEU A 245 14.51 -6.02 5.08
CA LEU A 245 15.22 -6.92 4.17
C LEU A 245 14.24 -7.75 3.32
N LEU A 246 13.15 -8.25 3.91
CA LEU A 246 12.08 -8.92 3.16
C LEU A 246 11.41 -7.97 2.17
N GLY A 247 11.17 -6.72 2.57
CA GLY A 247 10.67 -5.67 1.68
C GLY A 247 11.60 -5.41 0.50
N GLN A 248 12.90 -5.26 0.75
CA GLN A 248 13.91 -5.11 -0.30
C GLN A 248 13.96 -6.32 -1.23
N LEU A 249 13.95 -7.54 -0.69
CA LEU A 249 13.92 -8.77 -1.46
C LEU A 249 12.66 -8.87 -2.32
N SER A 250 11.49 -8.49 -1.80
CA SER A 250 10.25 -8.46 -2.58
C SER A 250 10.33 -7.44 -3.73
N ALA A 251 10.93 -6.28 -3.48
CA ALA A 251 11.09 -5.23 -4.48
C ALA A 251 12.09 -5.62 -5.58
N THR A 252 13.19 -6.30 -5.24
CA THR A 252 14.15 -6.80 -6.25
C THR A 252 13.55 -7.92 -7.09
N LEU A 253 12.75 -8.81 -6.50
CA LEU A 253 12.05 -9.87 -7.23
C LEU A 253 11.00 -9.32 -8.20
N LYS A 254 10.28 -8.25 -7.81
CA LYS A 254 9.36 -7.52 -8.70
C LYS A 254 10.07 -6.69 -9.76
N GLY A 255 11.20 -6.10 -9.40
CA GLY A 255 12.00 -5.21 -10.23
C GLY A 255 12.97 -5.93 -11.17
N ALA A 256 13.10 -7.26 -11.08
CA ALA A 256 13.84 -8.07 -12.03
C ALA A 256 13.14 -7.98 -13.40
N ALA A 257 13.51 -6.96 -14.17
CA ALA A 257 12.96 -6.65 -15.46
C ALA A 257 12.98 -7.88 -16.37
N LYS A 258 11.85 -8.16 -17.03
CA LYS A 258 11.75 -9.14 -18.11
C LYS A 258 12.91 -8.87 -19.07
N ILE A 259 13.84 -9.82 -19.19
CA ILE A 259 14.91 -9.80 -20.18
C ILE A 259 14.22 -9.59 -21.52
N SER A 260 14.39 -8.40 -22.11
CA SER A 260 13.74 -8.10 -23.38
C SER A 260 14.28 -9.07 -24.43
N ASN A 261 13.41 -9.66 -25.24
CA ASN A 261 13.78 -10.31 -26.50
C ASN A 261 14.23 -9.27 -27.55
N ALA A 262 14.96 -8.24 -27.13
CA ALA A 262 15.62 -7.32 -28.05
C ALA A 262 16.71 -8.11 -28.77
N PRO A 263 16.81 -8.00 -30.11
CA PRO A 263 17.93 -8.57 -30.85
C PRO A 263 19.25 -8.06 -30.25
N PRO A 264 20.30 -8.89 -30.18
CA PRO A 264 21.60 -8.46 -29.66
C PRO A 264 22.06 -7.22 -30.41
N PRO A 265 22.70 -6.25 -29.72
CA PRO A 265 23.20 -5.04 -30.34
C PRO A 265 24.08 -5.40 -31.53
N SER A 266 23.84 -4.76 -32.69
CA SER A 266 24.65 -4.94 -33.89
C SER A 266 26.13 -4.73 -33.53
N LYS A 267 26.99 -5.64 -34.00
CA LYS A 267 28.44 -5.57 -33.77
C LYS A 267 28.94 -4.14 -34.02
N PRO A 268 29.74 -3.55 -33.10
CA PRO A 268 30.27 -2.22 -33.31
C PRO A 268 31.10 -2.22 -34.60
N LEU A 269 30.78 -1.28 -35.49
CA LEU A 269 31.59 -0.98 -36.65
C LEU A 269 32.98 -0.60 -36.13
N GLN A 270 33.96 -1.48 -36.33
CA GLN A 270 35.34 -1.13 -36.08
C GLN A 270 35.71 0.02 -37.01
N ALA A 271 35.86 1.21 -36.44
CA ALA A 271 36.46 2.34 -37.12
C ALA A 271 37.87 1.91 -37.52
N LYS A 272 38.08 1.76 -38.83
CA LYS A 272 39.40 1.54 -39.42
C LYS A 272 40.22 2.81 -39.21
N ALA A 273 40.93 2.89 -38.09
CA ALA A 273 41.90 3.94 -37.81
C ALA A 273 43.12 3.75 -38.74
N SER A 274 43.01 4.25 -39.96
CA SER A 274 44.15 4.42 -40.85
C SER A 274 44.80 5.78 -40.61
N SER A 275 45.66 5.85 -39.60
CA SER A 275 46.83 6.76 -39.55
C SER A 275 47.57 6.57 -38.21
N SER A 276 48.42 5.56 -38.12
CA SER A 276 49.42 5.51 -37.05
C SER A 276 50.51 6.55 -37.34
N SER A 277 50.39 7.71 -36.71
CA SER A 277 51.49 8.68 -36.59
C SER A 277 52.41 8.24 -35.44
N THR A 278 53.02 7.06 -35.59
CA THR A 278 54.00 6.55 -34.63
C THR A 278 55.35 6.56 -35.32
N PRO A 279 56.34 7.33 -34.84
CA PRO A 279 57.67 7.35 -35.44
C PRO A 279 58.34 5.96 -35.32
N PRO A 280 59.00 5.46 -36.36
CA PRO A 280 59.79 4.23 -36.29
C PRO A 280 60.97 4.35 -35.31
N GLU A 281 61.33 3.24 -34.65
CA GLU A 281 62.48 3.19 -33.71
C GLU A 281 63.84 3.12 -34.42
N ASP A 282 63.88 2.75 -35.70
CA ASP A 282 65.11 2.77 -36.48
C ASP A 282 65.48 4.20 -36.88
N THR A 283 66.72 4.61 -36.56
CA THR A 283 67.24 5.96 -36.79
C THR A 283 67.16 6.41 -38.25
N ALA A 284 67.43 5.52 -39.22
CA ALA A 284 67.33 5.87 -40.64
C ALA A 284 65.86 6.04 -41.07
N ALA A 285 64.96 5.20 -40.57
CA ALA A 285 63.53 5.30 -40.81
C ALA A 285 62.88 6.50 -40.10
N TYR A 286 63.41 6.92 -38.96
CA TYR A 286 62.96 8.10 -38.23
C TYR A 286 63.16 9.39 -39.02
N PHE A 287 64.34 9.60 -39.62
CA PHE A 287 64.60 10.81 -40.42
C PHE A 287 63.71 10.90 -41.66
N ALA A 288 63.46 9.77 -42.34
CA ALA A 288 62.55 9.73 -43.48
C ALA A 288 61.07 9.97 -43.07
N TRP A 289 60.67 9.47 -41.90
CA TRP A 289 59.34 9.75 -41.34
C TRP A 289 59.20 11.24 -40.95
N ALA A 290 60.22 11.81 -40.31
CA ALA A 290 60.23 13.21 -39.87
C ALA A 290 60.18 14.18 -41.05
N GLU A 291 60.93 13.94 -42.12
CA GLU A 291 60.90 14.80 -43.32
C GLU A 291 59.52 14.84 -43.99
N LYS A 292 58.77 13.74 -43.90
CA LYS A 292 57.42 13.62 -44.47
C LYS A 292 56.32 14.20 -43.58
N HIS A 293 56.54 14.31 -42.27
CA HIS A 293 55.49 14.71 -41.29
C HIS A 293 55.77 16.03 -40.56
N MET A 294 56.95 16.65 -40.73
CA MET A 294 57.34 17.92 -40.08
C MET A 294 57.51 19.10 -41.06
N ARG A 295 56.79 19.13 -42.18
CA ARG A 295 56.69 20.31 -43.07
C ARG A 295 55.34 20.99 -42.96
#